data_AF-A0A8R7VAT9-F1
#
_entry.id   AF-A0A8R7VAT9-F1
#
_cell.length_a   1.000
_cell.length_b   1.000
_cell.length_c   1.000
_cell.angle_alpha   90.00
_cell.angle_beta   90.00
_cell.angle_gamma   90.00
#
_symmetry.space_group_name_H-M   'P 1'
#
loop_
_entity.id
_entity.type
_entity.pdbx_description
1 polymer ?
#
loop_
_entity_poly.entity_id
_entity_poly.type
_entity_poly.pdbx_seq_one_letter_code
_entity_poly.pdbx_strand_id
1 'polypeptide(L)'
;MTPDGDGFKTPERPDDYLDQSPSYSDDCAFTAADLERQTNEFITAALDHYNSQDQNQAKYELVQAITSAAIFSARGFYGHVNFTAKSNLENSEEEFLFAELYYDSDSDVYIPTCIVSLQGSERVGGVRGIESAGVYYGNEIPVDPQHCYACLEEVKHPKDGTLYETSHHVGGLYGYL
;
A
#
# COMPACT_ATOMS: atom_id res chain seq x y z
N MET A 1 52.53 32.82 -34.18
CA MET A 1 52.30 31.37 -34.31
C MET A 1 52.45 30.73 -32.94
N THR A 2 51.31 30.58 -32.26
CA THR A 2 50.94 29.63 -31.18
C THR A 2 49.40 29.73 -31.09
N PRO A 3 48.66 28.62 -30.89
CA PRO A 3 47.23 28.56 -31.16
C PRO A 3 46.34 28.98 -29.98
N ASP A 4 45.26 29.66 -30.33
CA ASP A 4 43.86 29.53 -29.87
C ASP A 4 43.59 29.04 -28.44
N GLY A 5 43.23 30.00 -27.58
CA GLY A 5 42.44 29.77 -26.38
C GLY A 5 41.01 30.26 -26.63
N ASP A 6 40.13 29.37 -27.07
CA ASP A 6 38.70 29.67 -27.20
C ASP A 6 38.02 29.56 -25.83
N GLY A 7 37.73 30.73 -25.25
CA GLY A 7 36.76 30.85 -24.17
C GLY A 7 35.36 30.57 -24.72
N PHE A 8 34.76 29.46 -24.29
CA PHE A 8 33.39 29.11 -24.64
C PHE A 8 32.41 30.16 -24.07
N LYS A 9 31.97 31.07 -24.93
CA LYS A 9 30.91 32.04 -24.62
C LYS A 9 29.58 31.30 -24.74
N THR A 10 28.89 31.09 -23.61
CA THR A 10 27.55 30.51 -23.59
C THR A 10 26.59 31.38 -24.42
N PRO A 11 25.79 30.82 -25.34
CA PRO A 11 24.77 31.58 -26.04
C PRO A 11 23.66 31.96 -25.05
N GLU A 12 23.27 33.24 -25.05
CA GLU A 12 22.06 33.70 -24.37
C GLU A 12 20.84 32.98 -24.98
N ARG A 13 20.03 32.37 -24.11
CA ARG A 13 18.84 31.60 -24.49
C ARG A 13 17.69 32.58 -24.72
N PRO A 14 16.93 32.50 -25.83
CA PRO A 14 15.75 33.34 -26.04
C PRO A 14 14.70 33.07 -24.96
N ASP A 15 14.08 34.12 -24.42
CA ASP A 15 13.11 34.14 -23.31
C ASP A 15 11.71 33.61 -23.70
N ASP A 16 11.63 32.77 -24.73
CA ASP A 16 10.38 32.51 -25.46
C ASP A 16 9.90 31.06 -25.36
N TYR A 17 10.55 30.20 -24.56
CA TYR A 17 10.01 28.88 -24.25
C TYR A 17 8.90 29.03 -23.22
N LEU A 18 7.68 29.26 -23.72
CA LEU A 18 6.46 29.00 -22.98
C LEU A 18 6.55 27.56 -22.45
N ASP A 19 6.72 27.48 -21.13
CA ASP A 19 6.56 26.30 -20.31
C ASP A 19 5.15 25.76 -20.49
N GLN A 20 4.98 24.93 -21.52
CA GLN A 20 3.85 24.01 -21.63
C GLN A 20 4.25 22.67 -20.99
N SER A 21 4.85 22.71 -19.79
CA SER A 21 4.65 21.59 -18.88
C SER A 21 3.13 21.42 -18.73
N PRO A 22 2.59 20.20 -18.85
CA PRO A 22 1.21 19.99 -18.46
C PRO A 22 1.14 20.47 -17.02
N SER A 23 0.35 21.51 -16.76
CA SER A 23 -0.05 21.84 -15.40
C SER A 23 -0.71 20.56 -14.88
N TYR A 24 0.00 19.82 -14.05
CA TYR A 24 -0.61 18.75 -13.26
C TYR A 24 -1.69 19.46 -12.47
N SER A 25 -2.93 19.30 -12.90
CA SER A 25 -4.08 19.78 -12.16
C SER A 25 -3.99 19.14 -10.78
N ASP A 26 -3.96 19.96 -9.73
CA ASP A 26 -4.09 19.55 -8.32
C ASP A 26 -5.38 18.74 -8.05
N ASP A 27 -6.24 18.56 -9.06
CA ASP A 27 -7.47 17.76 -9.04
C ASP A 27 -7.24 16.24 -8.90
N CYS A 28 -5.99 15.76 -8.92
CA CYS A 28 -5.63 14.35 -8.67
C CYS A 28 -5.08 14.10 -7.24
N ALA A 29 -5.23 15.04 -6.31
CA ALA A 29 -4.87 14.79 -4.91
C ALA A 29 -5.93 13.90 -4.24
N PHE A 30 -5.55 12.67 -3.90
CA PHE A 30 -6.39 11.74 -3.13
C PHE A 30 -6.79 12.40 -1.80
N THR A 31 -8.08 12.67 -1.61
CA THR A 31 -8.54 13.41 -0.44
C THR A 31 -8.64 12.50 0.79
N ALA A 32 -8.73 13.10 1.98
CA ALA A 32 -9.04 12.34 3.19
C ALA A 32 -10.38 11.57 3.07
N ALA A 33 -11.35 12.12 2.34
CA ALA A 33 -12.63 11.47 2.08
C ALA A 33 -12.49 10.27 1.12
N ASP A 34 -11.60 10.36 0.11
CA ASP A 34 -11.31 9.22 -0.77
C ASP A 34 -10.62 8.09 0.00
N LEU A 35 -9.71 8.42 0.91
CA LEU A 35 -9.06 7.45 1.79
C LEU A 35 -10.03 6.79 2.75
N GLU A 36 -10.94 7.58 3.35
CA GLU A 36 -11.99 7.04 4.21
C GLU A 36 -12.91 6.08 3.43
N ARG A 37 -13.35 6.48 2.22
CA ARG A 37 -14.17 5.63 1.36
C ARG A 37 -13.46 4.31 1.04
N GLN A 38 -12.21 4.39 0.54
CA GLN A 38 -11.42 3.21 0.22
C GLN A 38 -11.22 2.30 1.44
N THR A 39 -10.89 2.87 2.60
CA THR A 39 -10.70 2.13 3.84
C THR A 39 -11.98 1.37 4.21
N ASN A 40 -13.13 2.03 4.12
CA ASN A 40 -14.42 1.41 4.43
C ASN A 40 -14.82 0.34 3.42
N GLU A 41 -14.53 0.53 2.13
CA GLU A 41 -14.75 -0.50 1.10
C GLU A 41 -13.93 -1.76 1.38
N PHE A 42 -12.65 -1.61 1.73
CA PHE A 42 -11.77 -2.74 2.06
C PHE A 42 -12.27 -3.49 3.32
N ILE A 43 -12.63 -2.75 4.37
CA ILE A 43 -13.14 -3.34 5.61
C ILE A 43 -14.46 -4.08 5.36
N THR A 44 -15.37 -3.49 4.58
CA THR A 44 -16.67 -4.09 4.27
C THR A 44 -16.47 -5.40 3.52
N ALA A 45 -15.64 -5.41 2.47
CA ALA A 45 -15.33 -6.62 1.71
C ALA A 45 -14.69 -7.70 2.59
N ALA A 46 -13.77 -7.32 3.48
CA ALA A 46 -13.15 -8.24 4.43
C ALA A 46 -14.18 -8.87 5.39
N LEU A 47 -14.97 -8.04 6.06
CA LEU A 47 -15.96 -8.50 7.04
C LEU A 47 -17.07 -9.31 6.38
N ASP A 48 -17.59 -8.88 5.24
CA ASP A 48 -18.63 -9.60 4.50
C ASP A 48 -18.13 -10.99 4.09
N HIS A 49 -16.91 -11.06 3.54
CA HIS A 49 -16.31 -12.34 3.20
C HIS A 49 -16.16 -13.23 4.43
N TYR A 50 -15.53 -12.74 5.50
CA TYR A 50 -15.33 -13.52 6.73
C TYR A 50 -16.64 -14.00 7.33
N ASN A 51 -17.63 -13.11 7.41
CA ASN A 51 -18.92 -13.40 8.02
C ASN A 51 -19.80 -14.31 7.16
N SER A 52 -19.62 -14.32 5.84
CA SER A 52 -20.34 -15.25 4.95
C SER A 52 -19.89 -16.70 5.07
N GLN A 53 -18.70 -16.95 5.64
CA GLN A 53 -18.16 -18.30 5.79
C GLN A 53 -18.84 -19.06 6.94
N ASP A 54 -19.44 -20.22 6.64
CA ASP A 54 -20.13 -21.06 7.63
C ASP A 54 -19.20 -21.59 8.73
N GLN A 55 -17.92 -21.82 8.42
CA GLN A 55 -16.93 -22.27 9.41
C GLN A 55 -16.64 -21.22 10.50
N ASN A 56 -16.90 -19.94 10.22
CA ASN A 56 -16.67 -18.85 11.17
C ASN A 56 -17.89 -18.70 12.08
N GLN A 57 -17.86 -19.36 13.24
CA GLN A 57 -18.95 -19.31 14.22
C GLN A 57 -19.15 -17.91 14.81
N ALA A 58 -18.04 -17.23 15.07
CA ALA A 58 -18.00 -15.82 15.44
C ALA A 58 -18.18 -14.96 14.19
N LYS A 59 -19.08 -13.97 14.24
CA LYS A 59 -19.20 -12.93 13.22
C LYS A 59 -18.67 -11.62 13.78
N TYR A 60 -17.90 -10.87 13.00
CA TYR A 60 -17.32 -9.60 13.43
C TYR A 60 -18.16 -8.42 12.95
N GLU A 61 -18.32 -7.44 13.81
CA GLU A 61 -18.87 -6.12 13.49
C GLU A 61 -17.76 -5.07 13.61
N LEU A 62 -17.73 -4.13 12.67
CA LEU A 62 -16.76 -3.03 12.68
C LEU A 62 -16.97 -2.15 13.91
N VAL A 63 -15.88 -1.89 14.64
CA VAL A 63 -15.85 -0.89 15.72
C VAL A 63 -15.21 0.40 15.21
N GLN A 64 -14.05 0.30 14.57
CA GLN A 64 -13.30 1.46 14.11
C GLN A 64 -12.44 1.14 12.89
N ALA A 65 -12.51 1.97 11.85
CA ALA A 65 -11.53 1.99 10.78
C ALA A 65 -10.25 2.71 11.24
N ILE A 66 -9.07 2.14 10.94
CA ILE A 66 -7.79 2.73 11.34
C ILE A 66 -7.09 3.38 10.15
N THR A 67 -6.69 2.59 9.16
CA THR A 67 -6.00 3.09 7.96
C THR A 67 -5.94 2.00 6.88
N SER A 68 -5.72 2.39 5.63
CA SER A 68 -5.49 1.49 4.50
C SER A 68 -4.33 1.96 3.63
N ALA A 69 -3.86 1.04 2.78
CA ALA A 69 -2.96 1.33 1.67
C ALA A 69 -3.42 0.56 0.43
N ALA A 70 -3.48 1.26 -0.70
CA ALA A 70 -3.61 0.66 -2.03
C ALA A 70 -2.22 0.40 -2.62
N ILE A 71 -2.05 -0.77 -3.23
CA ILE A 71 -0.76 -1.28 -3.67
C ILE A 71 -0.89 -1.78 -5.10
N PHE A 72 -0.19 -1.12 -6.02
CA PHE A 72 -0.05 -1.62 -7.39
C PHE A 72 1.25 -2.41 -7.52
N SER A 73 1.13 -3.67 -7.94
CA SER A 73 2.25 -4.58 -8.12
C SER A 73 2.17 -5.30 -9.46
N ALA A 74 3.24 -5.98 -9.87
CA ALA A 74 3.22 -6.86 -11.04
C ALA A 74 2.20 -8.01 -10.93
N ARG A 75 1.73 -8.33 -9.72
CA ARG A 75 0.73 -9.37 -9.45
C ARG A 75 -0.71 -8.84 -9.47
N GLY A 76 -0.89 -7.54 -9.64
CA GLY A 76 -2.19 -6.88 -9.62
C GLY A 76 -2.30 -5.80 -8.56
N PHE A 77 -3.54 -5.36 -8.32
CA PHE A 77 -3.87 -4.33 -7.35
C PHE A 77 -4.35 -4.97 -6.05
N TYR A 78 -3.72 -4.58 -4.95
CA TYR A 78 -3.99 -5.11 -3.62
C TYR A 78 -4.30 -3.98 -2.64
N GLY A 79 -5.10 -4.29 -1.63
CA GLY A 79 -5.41 -3.42 -0.51
C GLY A 79 -4.91 -4.03 0.80
N HIS A 80 -4.18 -3.26 1.59
CA HIS A 80 -3.91 -3.58 2.99
C HIS A 80 -4.75 -2.67 3.87
N VAL A 81 -5.38 -3.23 4.90
CA VAL A 81 -6.22 -2.43 5.81
C VAL A 81 -6.11 -2.88 7.25
N ASN A 82 -6.15 -1.92 8.17
CA ASN A 82 -6.32 -2.15 9.58
C ASN A 82 -7.63 -1.58 10.10
N PHE A 83 -8.25 -2.33 10.99
CA PHE A 83 -9.48 -1.96 11.64
C PHE A 83 -9.62 -2.71 12.95
N THR A 84 -10.40 -2.15 13.86
CA THR A 84 -10.84 -2.83 15.06
C THR A 84 -12.23 -3.39 14.82
N ALA A 85 -12.45 -4.66 15.12
CA ALA A 85 -13.76 -5.27 15.09
C ALA A 85 -14.04 -6.03 16.38
N LYS A 86 -15.31 -6.29 16.63
CA LYS A 86 -15.77 -7.04 17.79
C LYS A 86 -16.63 -8.20 17.34
N SER A 87 -16.38 -9.38 17.91
CA SER A 87 -17.22 -10.54 17.63
C SER A 87 -18.59 -10.41 18.29
N ASN A 88 -19.63 -10.94 17.65
CA ASN A 88 -20.97 -11.08 18.22
C ASN A 88 -21.09 -12.13 19.34
N LEU A 89 -20.01 -12.85 19.69
CA LEU A 89 -19.99 -13.77 20.82
C LEU A 89 -20.05 -13.03 22.16
N GLU A 90 -20.72 -13.62 23.15
CA GLU A 90 -20.78 -13.04 24.50
C GLU A 90 -19.38 -12.91 25.12
N ASN A 91 -19.12 -11.77 25.76
CA ASN A 91 -17.83 -11.43 26.37
C ASN A 91 -16.65 -11.36 25.40
N SER A 92 -16.89 -11.21 24.09
CA SER A 92 -15.83 -10.89 23.14
C SER A 92 -15.18 -9.55 23.49
N GLU A 93 -13.87 -9.47 23.23
CA GLU A 93 -13.12 -8.23 23.28
C GLU A 93 -13.01 -7.64 21.87
N GLU A 94 -12.61 -6.37 21.81
CA GLU A 94 -12.26 -5.72 20.55
C GLU A 94 -10.90 -6.25 20.07
N GLU A 95 -10.83 -6.57 18.78
CA GLU A 95 -9.63 -7.11 18.15
C GLU A 95 -9.13 -6.19 17.06
N PHE A 96 -7.83 -5.91 17.08
CA PHE A 96 -7.15 -5.21 16.00
C PHE A 96 -6.84 -6.20 14.87
N LEU A 97 -7.44 -5.99 13.71
CA LEU A 97 -7.35 -6.87 12.56
C LEU A 97 -6.51 -6.25 11.45
N PHE A 98 -5.83 -7.12 10.71
CA PHE A 98 -5.25 -6.83 9.42
C PHE A 98 -5.97 -7.65 8.35
N ALA A 99 -6.21 -7.05 7.20
CA ALA A 99 -6.68 -7.78 6.01
C ALA A 99 -5.88 -7.36 4.78
N GLU A 100 -5.63 -8.35 3.91
CA GLU A 100 -5.18 -8.14 2.54
C GLU A 100 -6.33 -8.50 1.60
N LEU A 101 -6.54 -7.66 0.59
CA LEU A 101 -7.53 -7.86 -0.45
C LEU A 101 -6.87 -7.76 -1.81
N TYR A 102 -7.25 -8.64 -2.73
CA TYR A 102 -6.96 -8.54 -4.15
C TYR A 102 -8.14 -7.88 -4.86
N TYR A 103 -7.88 -6.92 -5.75
CA TYR A 103 -8.92 -6.35 -6.59
C TYR A 103 -9.03 -7.13 -7.90
N ASP A 104 -10.17 -7.80 -8.08
CA ASP A 104 -10.51 -8.47 -9.32
C ASP A 104 -11.17 -7.48 -10.28
N SER A 105 -10.40 -7.02 -11.28
CA SER A 105 -10.88 -6.05 -12.27
C SER A 105 -11.97 -6.58 -13.19
N ASP A 106 -12.10 -7.91 -13.35
CA ASP A 106 -13.11 -8.48 -14.24
C ASP A 106 -14.50 -8.41 -13.61
N SER A 107 -14.57 -8.52 -12.28
CA SER A 107 -15.81 -8.48 -11.50
C SER A 107 -15.99 -7.19 -10.70
N ASP A 108 -15.02 -6.29 -10.72
CA ASP A 108 -15.00 -5.00 -10.01
C ASP A 108 -15.25 -5.15 -8.50
N VAL A 109 -14.62 -6.15 -7.88
CA VAL A 109 -14.76 -6.43 -6.44
C VAL A 109 -13.42 -6.68 -5.76
N TYR A 110 -13.38 -6.39 -4.46
CA TYR A 110 -12.28 -6.76 -3.59
C TYR A 110 -12.51 -8.15 -3.00
N ILE A 111 -11.55 -9.04 -3.23
CA ILE A 111 -11.54 -10.41 -2.74
C ILE A 111 -10.50 -10.50 -1.62
N PRO A 112 -10.90 -10.71 -0.36
CA PRO A 112 -9.96 -10.90 0.72
C PRO A 112 -9.09 -12.13 0.48
N THR A 113 -7.76 -11.95 0.55
CA THR A 113 -6.78 -13.03 0.50
C THR A 113 -6.43 -13.50 1.91
N CYS A 114 -6.47 -12.59 2.89
CA CYS A 114 -6.28 -12.92 4.30
C CYS A 114 -7.04 -11.94 5.22
N ILE A 115 -7.40 -12.44 6.41
CA ILE A 115 -7.93 -11.63 7.53
C ILE A 115 -7.35 -12.24 8.81
N VAL A 116 -6.57 -11.46 9.56
CA VAL A 116 -5.76 -11.94 10.67
C VAL A 116 -5.92 -11.01 11.88
N SER A 117 -6.22 -11.60 13.04
CA SER A 117 -6.17 -10.87 14.31
C SER A 117 -4.72 -10.64 14.72
N LEU A 118 -4.38 -9.38 14.99
CA LEU A 118 -3.08 -8.97 15.54
C LEU A 118 -3.16 -8.74 17.05
N GLN A 119 -4.21 -9.24 17.71
CA GLN A 119 -4.35 -9.14 19.15
C GLN A 119 -3.31 -10.03 19.84
N GLY A 120 -2.65 -9.49 20.88
CA GLY A 120 -1.62 -10.22 21.65
C GLY A 120 -0.32 -10.53 20.89
N SER A 121 -0.18 -10.09 19.64
CA SER A 121 1.00 -10.30 18.80
C SER A 121 1.77 -8.98 18.60
N GLU A 122 3.06 -9.09 18.27
CA GLU A 122 3.83 -7.92 17.83
C GLU A 122 3.26 -7.40 16.50
N ARG A 123 2.85 -6.13 16.48
CA ARG A 123 2.34 -5.42 15.32
C ARG A 123 3.50 -4.69 14.66
N VAL A 124 3.95 -5.17 13.51
CA VAL A 124 5.04 -4.53 12.77
C VAL A 124 4.47 -3.55 11.76
N GLY A 125 5.07 -2.37 11.63
CA GLY A 125 4.68 -1.42 10.59
C GLY A 125 5.28 -1.80 9.24
N GLY A 126 4.72 -1.25 8.17
CA GLY A 126 5.38 -1.26 6.87
C GLY A 126 6.71 -0.50 6.90
N VAL A 127 7.63 -0.88 5.99
CA VAL A 127 9.00 -0.38 5.91
C VAL A 127 9.23 0.47 4.65
N ARG A 128 8.16 1.02 4.06
CA ARG A 128 8.25 1.88 2.87
C ARG A 128 9.19 3.06 3.12
N GLY A 129 10.03 3.34 2.13
CA GLY A 129 11.03 4.40 2.20
C GLY A 129 12.31 4.02 2.93
N ILE A 130 12.39 2.84 3.53
CA ILE A 130 13.65 2.26 3.98
C ILE A 130 14.36 1.70 2.73
N GLU A 131 15.22 2.53 2.15
CA GLU A 131 16.17 2.08 1.15
C GLU A 131 17.13 1.09 1.83
N SER A 132 16.96 -0.20 1.55
CA SER A 132 18.07 -1.12 1.63
C SER A 132 19.09 -0.69 0.57
N ALA A 133 20.19 -0.08 0.98
CA ALA A 133 21.28 0.24 0.06
C ALA A 133 21.77 -1.04 -0.65
N GLY A 134 21.45 -1.18 -1.94
CA GLY A 134 21.90 -2.26 -2.84
C GLY A 134 20.73 -3.01 -3.49
N VAL A 135 20.58 -3.15 -4.81
CA VAL A 135 21.50 -2.96 -5.95
C VAL A 135 20.71 -2.25 -7.06
N TYR A 136 20.93 -0.95 -7.23
CA TYR A 136 20.60 -0.30 -8.50
C TYR A 136 21.51 -0.91 -9.59
N TYR A 137 20.99 -1.13 -10.79
CA TYR A 137 21.66 -1.73 -11.96
C TYR A 137 21.69 -3.27 -12.07
N GLY A 138 20.50 -3.88 -12.20
CA GLY A 138 20.35 -5.08 -13.04
C GLY A 138 20.43 -6.45 -12.33
N ASN A 139 20.32 -6.51 -11.01
CA ASN A 139 20.22 -7.78 -10.28
C ASN A 139 18.85 -7.93 -9.61
N GLU A 140 18.41 -9.18 -9.48
CA GLU A 140 17.14 -9.63 -8.92
C GLU A 140 16.75 -8.84 -7.67
N ILE A 141 15.53 -8.29 -7.66
CA ILE A 141 14.97 -7.59 -6.50
C ILE A 141 14.87 -8.62 -5.37
N PRO A 142 15.60 -8.47 -4.25
CA PRO A 142 15.51 -9.42 -3.16
C PRO A 142 14.08 -9.47 -2.62
N VAL A 143 13.59 -10.68 -2.37
CA VAL A 143 12.30 -10.90 -1.72
C VAL A 143 12.55 -11.06 -0.23
N ASP A 144 11.96 -10.18 0.58
CA ASP A 144 11.88 -10.31 2.03
C ASP A 144 10.46 -10.74 2.41
N PRO A 145 10.27 -12.01 2.80
CA PRO A 145 8.95 -12.55 3.09
C PRO A 145 8.38 -12.05 4.42
N GLN A 146 9.10 -11.25 5.22
CA GLN A 146 8.65 -10.83 6.55
C GLN A 146 8.02 -9.43 6.55
N HIS A 147 8.48 -8.55 5.67
CA HIS A 147 8.11 -7.14 5.73
C HIS A 147 7.34 -6.67 4.49
N CYS A 148 6.52 -5.66 4.71
CA CYS A 148 5.76 -4.97 3.67
C CYS A 148 6.47 -3.67 3.30
N TYR A 149 7.00 -3.61 2.08
CA TYR A 149 7.73 -2.46 1.54
C TYR A 149 6.83 -1.43 0.82
N ALA A 150 5.55 -1.75 0.62
CA ALA A 150 4.59 -0.84 0.01
C ALA A 150 3.82 0.02 1.02
N CYS A 151 3.72 -0.42 2.28
CA CYS A 151 3.05 0.32 3.34
C CYS A 151 4.03 1.18 4.14
N LEU A 152 3.56 2.33 4.60
CA LEU A 152 4.24 3.10 5.65
C LEU A 152 4.06 2.42 7.02
N GLU A 153 4.72 2.94 8.04
CA GLU A 153 4.72 2.37 9.39
C GLU A 153 3.31 2.32 10.01
N GLU A 154 2.39 3.20 9.62
CA GLU A 154 1.04 3.33 10.19
C GLU A 154 0.18 2.10 9.91
N VAL A 155 0.34 1.47 8.75
CA VAL A 155 -0.34 0.21 8.45
C VAL A 155 0.46 -0.91 9.12
N LYS A 156 -0.18 -1.63 10.04
CA LYS A 156 0.38 -2.72 10.81
C LYS A 156 0.07 -4.07 10.16
N HIS A 157 1.08 -4.93 10.15
CA HIS A 157 1.05 -6.27 9.56
C HIS A 157 1.30 -7.34 10.62
N PRO A 158 0.93 -8.60 10.35
CA PRO A 158 1.48 -9.73 11.08
C PRO A 158 3.00 -9.75 10.94
N LYS A 159 3.70 -10.10 12.04
CA LYS A 159 5.16 -10.27 12.02
C LYS A 159 5.62 -11.37 11.07
N ASP A 160 4.82 -12.42 10.93
CA ASP A 160 5.00 -13.45 9.91
C ASP A 160 4.36 -12.98 8.60
N GLY A 161 5.17 -12.45 7.69
CA GLY A 161 4.70 -11.94 6.41
C GLY A 161 4.17 -13.01 5.46
N THR A 162 4.29 -14.30 5.79
CA THR A 162 3.71 -15.39 4.96
C THR A 162 2.17 -15.41 4.94
N LEU A 163 1.53 -14.57 5.75
CA LEU A 163 0.07 -14.46 5.83
C LEU A 163 -0.53 -13.50 4.79
N TYR A 164 0.29 -12.75 4.04
CA TYR A 164 -0.16 -11.89 2.95
C TYR A 164 0.72 -12.11 1.70
N GLU A 165 0.22 -11.76 0.52
CA GLU A 165 0.84 -12.12 -0.75
C GLU A 165 1.73 -11.03 -1.35
N THR A 166 1.40 -9.77 -1.09
CA THR A 166 1.99 -8.63 -1.79
C THR A 166 3.05 -7.90 -0.97
N SER A 167 3.82 -7.03 -1.62
CA SER A 167 4.74 -6.07 -0.97
C SER A 167 6.01 -6.61 -0.31
N HIS A 168 6.41 -7.86 -0.59
CA HIS A 168 7.67 -8.46 -0.09
C HIS A 168 8.93 -8.05 -0.88
N HIS A 169 8.87 -7.05 -1.75
CA HIS A 169 9.98 -6.72 -2.65
C HIS A 169 10.84 -5.58 -2.11
N VAL A 170 12.12 -5.88 -1.89
CA VAL A 170 13.09 -4.96 -1.31
C VAL A 170 13.69 -4.08 -2.43
N GLY A 171 13.27 -2.81 -2.51
CA GLY A 171 13.88 -1.83 -3.44
C GLY A 171 13.15 -1.58 -4.77
N GLY A 172 11.82 -1.73 -4.82
CA GLY A 172 11.02 -1.39 -6.00
C GLY A 172 10.48 0.05 -6.00
N LEU A 173 10.49 0.71 -7.17
CA LEU A 173 9.60 1.84 -7.47
C LEU A 173 8.17 1.29 -7.50
N TYR A 174 7.47 1.36 -6.37
CA TYR A 174 6.03 1.16 -6.36
C TYR A 174 5.38 2.32 -7.11
N GLY A 175 4.76 2.02 -8.26
CA GLY A 175 3.94 2.97 -8.99
C GLY A 175 2.69 3.29 -8.17
N TYR A 176 2.43 4.57 -7.96
CA TYR A 176 1.21 5.06 -7.31
C TYR A 176 0.14 5.38 -8.34
N LEU A 177 -1.11 5.25 -7.92
CA LEU A 177 -2.24 6.04 -8.40
C LEU A 177 -2.41 7.24 -7.46
#